data_AF-A0A0N0N1E1-F1
#
_entry.id   AF-A0A0N0N1E1-F1
#
_cell.length_a   1.000
_cell.length_b   1.000
_cell.length_c   1.000
_cell.angle_alpha   90.00
_cell.angle_beta   90.00
_cell.angle_gamma   90.00
#
_symmetry.space_group_name_H-M   'P 1'
#
loop_
_entity.id
_entity.type
_entity.pdbx_description
1 polymer ?
#
loop_
_entity_poly.entity_id
_entity_poly.type
_entity_poly.pdbx_seq_one_letter_code
_entity_poly.pdbx_strand_id
1 'polypeptide(L)'
;MIVIDDIGLLPVGEAAAEAFYRIIDAAYERRSIAVTSNIHPSGFDTIMPKTLAGASTDRLMHHAHLVTTTGDSHRLAEALAGKGVVPLN
;
A
#
# COMPACT_ATOMS: atom_id res chain seq x y z
N MET A 1 -3.53 11.16 -11.98
CA MET A 1 -3.53 10.03 -11.03
C MET A 1 -2.14 9.84 -10.46
N ILE A 2 -2.02 9.45 -9.19
CA ILE A 2 -0.76 9.03 -8.54
C ILE A 2 -0.96 7.58 -8.10
N VAL A 3 0.04 6.73 -8.28
CA VAL A 3 0.02 5.35 -7.81
C VAL A 3 1.14 5.18 -6.79
N ILE A 4 0.79 4.67 -5.62
CA ILE A 4 1.70 4.41 -4.51
C ILE A 4 1.63 2.91 -4.24
N ASP A 5 2.75 2.22 -4.42
CA ASP A 5 2.79 0.76 -4.40
C ASP A 5 3.47 0.25 -3.12
N ASP A 6 3.07 -0.94 -2.67
CA ASP A 6 3.68 -1.71 -1.58
C ASP A 6 3.83 -0.97 -0.23
N ILE A 7 2.80 -0.21 0.16
CA ILE A 7 2.76 0.37 1.50
C ILE A 7 2.72 -0.74 2.57
N GLY A 8 3.56 -0.59 3.59
CA GLY A 8 3.61 -1.48 4.75
C GLY A 8 4.40 -2.78 4.55
N LEU A 9 5.12 -2.95 3.43
CA LEU A 9 6.04 -4.09 3.25
C LEU A 9 7.31 -3.98 4.13
N LEU A 10 7.83 -2.77 4.30
CA LEU A 10 8.99 -2.47 5.12
C LEU A 10 8.57 -1.56 6.29
N PRO A 11 9.28 -1.60 7.44
CA PRO A 11 9.09 -0.61 8.49
C PRO A 11 9.25 0.79 7.91
N VAL A 12 8.18 1.59 7.99
CA VAL A 12 8.19 2.93 7.44
C VAL A 12 8.86 3.84 8.46
N GLY A 13 10.03 4.37 8.11
CA GLY A 13 10.67 5.42 8.92
C GLY A 13 9.78 6.67 8.98
N GLU A 14 9.93 7.48 10.03
CA GLU A 14 9.10 8.67 10.27
C GLU A 14 9.01 9.60 9.04
N ALA A 15 10.14 9.85 8.36
CA ALA A 15 10.16 10.66 7.14
C ALA A 15 9.34 10.08 5.98
N ALA A 16 9.32 8.75 5.84
CA ALA A 16 8.54 8.09 4.79
C ALA A 16 7.04 8.11 5.12
N ALA A 17 6.68 7.98 6.40
CA ALA A 17 5.31 8.13 6.88
C ALA A 17 4.78 9.54 6.64
N GLU A 18 5.58 10.56 6.95
CA GLU A 18 5.25 11.95 6.67
C GLU A 18 5.12 12.21 5.16
N ALA A 19 6.05 11.70 4.34
CA ALA A 19 5.99 11.84 2.89
C ALA A 19 4.71 11.22 2.32
N PHE A 20 4.32 10.03 2.79
CA PHE A 20 3.08 9.37 2.40
C PHE A 20 1.86 10.23 2.76
N TYR A 21 1.77 10.69 4.00
CA TYR A 21 0.67 11.58 4.42
C TYR A 21 0.62 12.87 3.58
N ARG A 22 1.75 13.51 3.31
CA ARG A 22 1.79 14.76 2.52
C ARG A 22 1.32 14.56 1.08
N ILE A 23 1.58 13.41 0.48
CA ILE A 23 1.05 13.08 -0.86
C ILE A 23 -0.47 12.92 -0.80
N ILE A 24 -1.00 12.22 0.22
CA ILE A 24 -2.44 12.05 0.43
C ILE A 24 -3.12 13.40 0.61
N ASP A 25 -2.60 14.22 1.53
CA ASP A 25 -3.17 15.54 1.84
C ASP A 25 -3.16 16.47 0.62
N ALA A 26 -2.08 16.48 -0.15
CA ALA A 26 -1.99 17.31 -1.36
C ALA A 26 -2.95 16.86 -2.48
N ALA A 27 -3.27 15.57 -2.55
CA ALA A 27 -4.16 15.02 -3.57
C ALA A 27 -5.63 14.97 -3.16
N TYR A 28 -5.92 15.03 -1.86
CA TYR A 28 -7.26 14.96 -1.30
C TYR A 28 -8.20 15.96 -1.99
N GLU A 29 -9.35 15.46 -2.47
CA GLU A 29 -10.37 16.18 -3.25
C GLU A 29 -9.87 16.86 -4.57
N ARG A 30 -8.63 16.60 -4.99
CA ARG A 30 -7.99 17.27 -6.14
C ARG A 30 -7.47 16.32 -7.20
N ARG A 31 -7.06 15.11 -6.83
CA ARG A 31 -6.45 14.13 -7.73
C ARG A 31 -6.66 12.71 -7.22
N SER A 32 -7.01 11.79 -8.12
CA SER A 32 -7.12 10.37 -7.79
C SER A 32 -5.77 9.77 -7.37
N ILE A 33 -5.80 9.00 -6.28
CA ILE A 33 -4.70 8.16 -5.79
C ILE A 33 -5.15 6.70 -5.85
N ALA A 34 -4.26 5.83 -6.32
CA ALA A 34 -4.34 4.39 -6.07
C ALA A 34 -3.21 4.00 -5.10
N VAL A 35 -3.54 3.26 -4.04
CA VAL A 35 -2.57 2.73 -3.07
C VAL A 35 -2.70 1.21 -3.05
N THR A 36 -1.58 0.50 -3.15
CA THR A 36 -1.52 -0.93 -2.84
C THR A 36 -0.81 -1.11 -1.49
N SER A 37 -1.25 -2.10 -0.72
CA SER A 37 -0.76 -2.35 0.62
C SER A 37 -1.06 -3.79 1.02
N ASN A 38 -0.14 -4.39 1.76
CA ASN A 38 -0.38 -5.68 2.43
C ASN A 38 -1.14 -5.51 3.76
N ILE A 39 -1.38 -4.27 4.17
CA ILE A 39 -2.06 -3.89 5.42
C ILE A 39 -3.33 -3.12 5.06
N HIS A 40 -4.45 -3.52 5.66
CA HIS A 40 -5.70 -2.78 5.52
C HIS A 40 -5.53 -1.34 6.04
N PRO A 41 -6.16 -0.30 5.44
CA PRO A 41 -6.01 1.09 5.89
C PRO A 41 -6.28 1.35 7.38
N SER A 42 -7.14 0.54 8.00
CA SER A 42 -7.40 0.61 9.46
C SER A 42 -6.20 0.19 10.33
N GLY A 43 -5.20 -0.49 9.75
CA GLY A 43 -3.99 -0.96 10.42
C GLY A 43 -2.75 -0.12 10.09
N PHE A 44 -2.90 1.04 9.44
CA PHE A 44 -1.77 1.91 9.12
C PHE A 44 -1.02 2.40 10.37
N ASP A 45 -1.66 2.42 11.54
CA ASP A 45 -0.99 2.76 12.81
C ASP A 45 0.09 1.75 13.24
N THR A 46 0.14 0.58 12.60
CA THR A 46 1.22 -0.41 12.79
C THR A 46 2.50 -0.03 12.06
N ILE A 47 2.41 0.82 11.04
CA ILE A 47 3.53 1.23 10.19
C ILE A 47 3.85 2.71 10.27
N MET A 48 2.96 3.56 10.81
CA MET A 48 3.19 5.00 10.93
C MET A 48 2.61 5.55 12.24
N PRO A 49 3.04 6.75 12.69
CA PRO A 49 2.48 7.38 13.89
C PRO A 49 0.94 7.47 13.83
N LYS A 50 0.28 7.13 14.94
CA LYS A 50 -1.20 7.06 15.05
C LYS A 50 -1.92 8.29 14.51
N THR A 51 -1.36 9.47 14.73
CA THR A 51 -1.90 10.75 14.24
C THR A 51 -1.92 10.81 12.71
N LEU A 52 -0.80 10.46 12.07
CA LEU A 52 -0.69 10.42 10.61
C LEU A 52 -1.51 9.26 10.02
N ALA A 53 -1.55 8.11 10.69
CA ALA A 53 -2.36 6.97 10.28
C ALA A 53 -3.85 7.35 10.22
N GLY A 54 -4.39 7.90 11.30
CA GLY A 54 -5.79 8.34 11.36
C GLY A 54 -6.12 9.38 10.29
N ALA A 55 -5.27 10.40 10.14
CA ALA A 55 -5.48 11.45 9.15
C ALA A 55 -5.36 10.97 7.69
N SER A 56 -4.47 10.00 7.43
CA SER A 56 -4.30 9.35 6.12
C SER A 56 -5.51 8.48 5.78
N THR A 57 -5.93 7.62 6.72
CA THR A 57 -7.06 6.70 6.53
C THR A 57 -8.36 7.47 6.35
N ASP A 58 -8.61 8.52 7.12
CA ASP A 58 -9.78 9.38 6.98
C ASP A 58 -9.89 9.97 5.56
N ARG A 59 -8.82 10.61 5.08
CA ARG A 59 -8.77 11.22 3.74
C ARG A 59 -8.87 10.20 2.60
N LEU A 60 -8.15 9.08 2.72
CA LEU A 60 -8.21 8.03 1.69
C LEU A 60 -9.61 7.43 1.61
N MET A 61 -10.25 7.14 2.74
CA MET A 61 -11.51 6.40 2.77
C MET A 61 -12.75 7.24 2.47
N HIS A 62 -12.66 8.58 2.57
CA HIS A 62 -13.81 9.47 2.33
C HIS A 62 -14.39 9.32 0.90
N HIS A 63 -13.54 9.12 -0.11
CA HIS A 63 -13.95 8.96 -1.52
C HIS A 63 -13.23 7.79 -2.20
N ALA A 64 -13.16 6.62 -1.55
CA ALA A 64 -12.45 5.45 -2.07
C ALA A 64 -13.35 4.28 -2.47
N HIS A 65 -12.79 3.47 -3.35
CA HIS A 65 -13.17 2.06 -3.51
C HIS A 65 -12.07 1.21 -2.86
N LEU A 66 -12.43 0.43 -1.86
CA LEU A 66 -11.51 -0.53 -1.24
C LEU A 66 -11.66 -1.88 -1.92
N VAL A 67 -10.57 -2.38 -2.50
CA VAL A 67 -10.50 -3.73 -3.07
C VAL A 67 -9.61 -4.58 -2.17
N THR A 68 -10.22 -5.55 -1.49
CA THR A 68 -9.49 -6.52 -0.68
C THR A 68 -9.19 -7.75 -1.53
N THR A 69 -7.90 -8.01 -1.77
CA THR A 69 -7.44 -9.21 -2.49
C THR A 69 -7.16 -10.35 -1.52
N THR A 70 -7.55 -11.56 -1.89
CA THR A 70 -7.24 -12.79 -1.17
C THR A 70 -6.72 -13.84 -2.15
N GLY A 71 -6.05 -14.87 -1.64
CA GLY A 71 -5.54 -15.98 -2.43
C GLY A 71 -4.02 -16.13 -2.38
N ASP A 72 -3.54 -17.16 -3.05
CA ASP A 72 -2.13 -17.51 -3.07
C ASP A 72 -1.32 -16.64 -4.03
N SER A 73 -0.02 -16.58 -3.80
CA SER A 73 0.89 -15.84 -4.67
C SER A 73 0.91 -16.44 -6.08
N HIS A 74 0.48 -15.66 -7.07
CA HIS A 74 0.61 -16.02 -8.48
C HIS A 74 2.06 -16.31 -8.87
N ARG A 75 3.01 -15.52 -8.34
CA ARG A 75 4.46 -15.72 -8.56
C ARG A 75 4.93 -17.08 -8.07
N LEU A 76 4.47 -17.51 -6.88
CA LEU A 76 4.82 -18.81 -6.34
C LEU A 76 4.20 -19.94 -7.17
N ALA A 77 2.94 -19.81 -7.57
CA ALA A 77 2.27 -20.80 -8.41
C ALA A 77 2.98 -20.98 -9.76
N GLU A 78 3.41 -19.89 -10.39
CA GLU A 78 4.21 -19.94 -11.62
C GLU A 78 5.57 -20.59 -11.42
N ALA A 79 6.28 -20.22 -10.35
CA ALA A 79 7.58 -20.81 -10.01
C ALA A 79 7.48 -22.32 -9.80
N LEU A 80 6.45 -22.80 -9.08
CA LEU A 80 6.18 -24.23 -8.86
C LEU A 80 5.80 -24.94 -10.17
N ALA A 81 5.19 -24.23 -11.12
CA ALA A 81 4.88 -24.74 -12.44
C ALA A 81 6.08 -24.68 -13.42
N GLY A 82 7.27 -24.28 -12.95
CA GLY A 82 8.47 -24.15 -13.78
C GLY A 82 8.45 -22.94 -14.72
N LYS A 83 7.53 -21.98 -14.50
CA LYS A 83 7.47 -20.73 -15.25
C LYS A 83 8.25 -19.66 -14.48
N GLY A 84 9.34 -19.16 -15.06
CA GLY A 84 10.15 -18.08 -14.49
C GLY A 84 11.32 -18.52 -13.59
N VAL A 85 11.38 -19.78 -13.17
CA VAL A 85 12.57 -20.35 -12.52
C VAL A 85 13.41 -21.06 -13.59
N VAL A 86 14.55 -20.47 -13.93
CA VAL A 86 15.54 -21.11 -14.81
C VAL A 86 16.55 -21.82 -13.92
N PRO A 87 16.74 -23.15 -14.06
CA PRO A 87 17.80 -23.85 -13.35
C PRO A 87 19.15 -23.21 -13.66
N LEU A 88 19.94 -22.91 -12.63
CA LEU A 88 21.34 -22.58 -12.83
C LEU A 88 22.07 -23.90 -13.15
N ASN A 89 22.64 -24.01 -14.35
CA ASN A 89 23.53 -25.11 -14.73
C ASN A 89 24.91 -24.93 -14.10
#